data_AF-A0A316S709-F1
#
_entry.id   AF-A0A316S709-F1
#
_cell.length_a   1.000
_cell.length_b   1.000
_cell.length_c   1.000
_cell.angle_alpha   90.00
_cell.angle_beta   90.00
_cell.angle_gamma   90.00
#
_symmetry.space_group_name_H-M   'P 1'
#
loop_
_entity.id
_entity.type
_entity.pdbx_description
1 polymer ?
#
loop_
_entity_poly.entity_id
_entity_poly.type
_entity_poly.pdbx_seq_one_letter_code
_entity_poly.pdbx_strand_id
1 'polypeptide(L)'
;MNSEVSGYEVPLHRALTQPIYWMGVPRGLLFIEFIGALLGGLIFKTFMVVVIAFLAHMLFRYLGTQDPDFLGVFLRASRHKLYYYR
;
A
#
# COMPACT_ATOMS: atom_id res chain seq x y z
N MET A 1 -0.24 49.69 -0.45
CA MET A 1 -1.13 49.13 0.59
C MET A 1 -0.96 47.62 0.52
N ASN A 2 -0.07 47.07 1.35
CA ASN A 2 0.17 45.62 1.36
C ASN A 2 -0.96 44.99 2.19
N SER A 3 -1.89 44.32 1.53
CA SER A 3 -2.92 43.54 2.21
C SER A 3 -2.26 42.31 2.83
N GLU A 4 -1.93 42.39 4.12
CA GLU A 4 -1.42 41.24 4.87
C GLU A 4 -2.50 40.15 4.89
N VAL A 5 -2.19 39.00 4.31
CA VAL A 5 -3.06 37.83 4.33
C VAL A 5 -3.01 37.26 5.73
N SER A 6 -4.14 37.25 6.44
CA SER A 6 -4.25 36.59 7.75
C SER A 6 -3.97 35.10 7.61
N GLY A 7 -2.94 34.61 8.30
CA GLY A 7 -2.61 33.18 8.37
C GLY A 7 -3.57 32.47 9.33
N TYR A 8 -4.22 31.41 8.86
CA TYR A 8 -5.07 30.55 9.69
C TYR A 8 -4.40 29.19 9.82
N GLU A 9 -4.32 28.67 11.05
CA GLU A 9 -3.84 27.32 11.34
C GLU A 9 -5.02 26.45 11.78
N VAL A 10 -5.14 25.25 11.19
CA VAL A 10 -6.14 24.24 11.56
C VAL A 10 -5.40 22.98 11.99
N PRO A 11 -5.73 22.38 13.14
CA PRO A 11 -5.09 21.15 13.58
C PRO A 11 -5.38 20.01 12.59
N LEU A 12 -4.34 19.45 11.97
CA LEU A 12 -4.44 18.30 11.08
C LEU A 12 -4.07 17.02 11.83
N HIS A 13 -5.04 16.12 12.00
CA HIS A 13 -4.77 14.82 12.61
C HIS A 13 -4.06 13.89 11.64
N ARG A 14 -2.96 13.26 12.08
CA ARG A 14 -2.20 12.28 11.27
C ARG A 14 -3.05 11.13 10.76
N ALA A 15 -4.10 10.74 11.51
CA ALA A 15 -5.03 9.70 11.09
C ALA A 15 -5.76 10.01 9.76
N LEU A 16 -5.84 11.28 9.35
CA LEU A 16 -6.47 11.69 8.10
C LEU A 16 -5.55 11.56 6.88
N THR A 17 -4.23 11.55 7.11
CA THR A 17 -3.23 11.57 6.03
C THR A 17 -2.37 10.32 5.96
N GLN A 18 -2.32 9.55 7.05
CA GLN A 18 -1.52 8.33 7.10
C GLN A 18 -2.34 7.11 6.68
N PRO A 19 -1.75 6.19 5.88
CA PRO A 19 -2.41 4.95 5.52
C PRO A 19 -2.67 4.08 6.75
N ILE A 20 -3.81 3.39 6.76
CA ILE A 20 -4.19 2.47 7.84
C ILE A 20 -3.51 1.12 7.58
N TYR A 21 -2.57 0.78 8.46
CA TYR A 21 -1.79 -0.46 8.40
C TYR A 21 -2.36 -1.51 9.34
N TRP A 22 -2.51 -2.73 8.84
CA TRP A 22 -2.86 -3.93 9.61
C TRP A 22 -1.76 -4.97 9.43
N MET A 23 -1.29 -5.55 10.54
CA MET A 23 -0.22 -6.56 10.54
C MET A 23 1.10 -6.11 9.86
N GLY A 24 1.31 -4.81 9.69
CA GLY A 24 2.50 -4.23 9.04
C GLY A 24 2.36 -3.99 7.53
N VAL A 25 1.16 -4.13 6.94
CA VAL A 25 0.88 -3.76 5.54
C VAL A 25 -0.39 -2.90 5.45
N PRO A 26 -0.61 -2.13 4.36
CA PRO A 26 -1.86 -1.39 4.16
C PRO A 26 -3.07 -2.32 4.19
N ARG A 27 -4.15 -1.92 4.88
CA ARG A 27 -5.36 -2.76 5.06
C ARG A 27 -5.88 -3.41 3.77
N GLY A 28 -5.86 -2.65 2.67
CA GLY A 28 -6.38 -3.12 1.37
C GLY A 28 -5.51 -4.21 0.77
N LEU A 29 -4.19 -4.12 0.95
CA LEU A 29 -3.26 -5.15 0.51
C LEU A 29 -3.46 -6.44 1.30
N LEU A 30 -3.61 -6.35 2.62
CA LEU A 30 -3.83 -7.53 3.47
C LEU A 30 -5.04 -8.35 3.00
N PHE A 31 -6.15 -7.68 2.65
CA PHE A 31 -7.32 -8.34 2.10
C PHE A 31 -7.02 -9.04 0.77
N ILE A 32 -6.29 -8.39 -0.14
CA ILE A 32 -5.90 -8.96 -1.44
C ILE A 32 -5.02 -10.21 -1.22
N GLU A 33 -4.06 -10.14 -0.31
CA GLU A 33 -3.19 -11.28 0.02
C GLU A 33 -3.97 -12.45 0.57
N PHE A 34 -4.85 -12.22 1.56
CA PHE A 34 -5.66 -13.27 2.17
C PHE A 34 -6.65 -13.90 1.19
N ILE A 35 -7.40 -13.08 0.45
CA ILE A 35 -8.36 -13.57 -0.55
C ILE A 35 -7.60 -14.31 -1.66
N GLY A 36 -6.48 -13.76 -2.13
CA GLY A 36 -5.62 -14.41 -3.12
C GLY A 36 -5.08 -15.75 -2.65
N ALA A 37 -4.65 -15.85 -1.39
CA ALA A 37 -4.18 -17.10 -0.80
C ALA A 37 -5.29 -18.14 -0.67
N LEU A 38 -6.49 -17.73 -0.21
CA LEU A 38 -7.66 -18.60 -0.10
C LEU A 38 -8.10 -19.13 -1.46
N LEU A 39 -8.25 -18.24 -2.45
CA LEU A 39 -8.63 -18.61 -3.82
C LEU A 39 -7.56 -19.48 -4.47
N GLY A 40 -6.29 -19.11 -4.34
CA GLY A 40 -5.18 -19.89 -4.88
C GLY A 40 -5.13 -21.30 -4.29
N GLY A 41 -5.25 -21.42 -2.97
CA GLY A 41 -5.27 -22.72 -2.30
C GLY A 41 -6.43 -23.61 -2.77
N LEU A 42 -7.61 -23.02 -2.96
CA LEU A 42 -8.80 -23.74 -3.43
C LEU A 42 -8.68 -24.17 -4.91
N ILE A 43 -8.28 -23.24 -5.79
CA ILE A 43 -8.21 -23.48 -7.25
C ILE A 43 -7.11 -24.49 -7.57
N PHE A 44 -5.91 -24.29 -7.00
CA PHE A 44 -4.76 -25.16 -7.26
C PHE A 44 -4.74 -26.40 -6.38
N LYS A 45 -5.68 -26.52 -5.42
CA LYS A 45 -5.79 -27.63 -4.45
C LYS A 45 -4.46 -27.93 -3.75
N THR A 46 -3.76 -26.88 -3.31
CA THR A 46 -2.44 -27.00 -2.69
C THR A 46 -2.27 -26.06 -1.50
N PHE A 47 -1.54 -26.53 -0.50
CA PHE A 47 -1.14 -25.73 0.67
C PHE A 47 0.12 -24.89 0.41
N MET A 48 0.84 -25.12 -0.69
CA MET A 48 2.03 -24.32 -1.04
C MET A 48 1.74 -22.82 -1.17
N VAL A 49 0.48 -22.47 -1.50
CA VAL A 49 0.03 -21.07 -1.56
C VAL A 49 0.21 -20.35 -0.22
N VAL A 50 0.11 -21.05 0.92
CA VAL A 50 0.35 -20.43 2.24
C VAL A 50 1.79 -19.97 2.40
N VAL A 51 2.76 -20.77 1.94
CA VAL A 51 4.19 -20.41 2.00
C VAL A 51 4.46 -19.21 1.09
N ILE A 52 3.92 -19.24 -0.13
CA ILE A 52 4.07 -18.14 -1.09
C ILE A 52 3.44 -16.85 -0.54
N ALA A 53 2.23 -16.93 0.00
CA ALA A 53 1.53 -15.80 0.59
C ALA A 53 2.29 -15.23 1.80
N PHE A 54 2.86 -16.09 2.65
CA PHE A 54 3.68 -15.65 3.76
C PHE A 54 4.93 -14.88 3.31
N LEU A 55 5.64 -15.39 2.30
CA LEU A 55 6.82 -14.70 1.75
C LEU A 55 6.45 -13.37 1.09
N ALA A 56 5.34 -13.33 0.34
CA ALA A 56 4.82 -12.10 -0.23
C ALA A 56 4.47 -11.07 0.86
N HIS A 57 3.81 -11.51 1.94
CA HIS A 57 3.46 -10.66 3.07
C HIS A 57 4.70 -10.10 3.78
N MET A 58 5.75 -10.90 3.97
CA MET A 58 7.02 -10.41 4.52
C MET A 58 7.68 -9.37 3.61
N LEU A 59 7.65 -9.59 2.29
CA LEU A 59 8.17 -8.63 1.32
C LEU A 59 7.39 -7.31 1.37
N PHE A 60 6.06 -7.35 1.34
CA PHE A 60 5.26 -6.13 1.39
C PHE A 60 5.33 -5.42 2.74
N ARG A 61 5.45 -6.17 3.84
CA ARG A 61 5.73 -5.60 5.15
C ARG A 61 7.07 -4.88 5.16
N TYR A 62 8.10 -5.46 4.55
CA TYR A 62 9.40 -4.79 4.39
C TYR A 62 9.26 -3.51 3.55
N LEU A 63 8.61 -3.56 2.38
CA LEU A 63 8.41 -2.37 1.54
C LEU A 63 7.63 -1.25 2.27
N GLY A 64 6.62 -1.61 3.07
CA GLY A 64 5.88 -0.66 3.89
C GLY A 64 6.72 0.03 4.98
N THR A 65 7.84 -0.58 5.41
CA THR A 65 8.79 0.11 6.30
C THR A 65 9.67 1.14 5.58
N GLN A 66 9.86 0.99 4.27
CA GLN A 66 10.65 1.91 3.45
C GLN A 66 9.81 3.11 3.02
N ASP A 67 8.56 2.88 2.62
CA ASP A 67 7.61 3.91 2.23
C ASP A 67 6.18 3.49 2.59
N PRO A 68 5.47 4.23 3.46
CA PRO A 68 4.09 3.94 3.80
C PRO A 68 3.11 3.92 2.61
N ASP A 69 3.40 4.65 1.52
CA ASP A 69 2.55 4.78 0.33
C ASP A 69 3.12 4.05 -0.91
N PHE A 70 4.05 3.10 -0.70
CA PHE A 70 4.74 2.38 -1.78
C PHE A 70 3.78 1.78 -2.82
N LEU A 71 2.63 1.28 -2.38
CA LEU A 71 1.60 0.68 -3.23
C LEU A 71 0.92 1.70 -4.12
N GLY A 72 0.60 2.87 -3.58
CA GLY A 72 0.00 3.97 -4.34
C GLY A 72 0.94 4.44 -5.45
N VAL A 73 2.22 4.59 -5.12
CA VAL A 73 3.29 4.95 -6.06
C VAL A 73 3.46 3.87 -7.13
N PHE A 74 3.55 2.60 -6.74
CA PHE A 74 3.68 1.48 -7.68
C PHE A 74 2.50 1.40 -8.66
N LEU A 75 1.27 1.49 -8.16
CA LEU A 75 0.07 1.47 -8.98
C LEU A 75 -0.01 2.69 -9.89
N ARG A 76 0.45 3.86 -9.43
CA ARG A 76 0.54 5.06 -10.27
C ARG A 76 1.54 4.83 -11.40
N ALA A 77 2.75 4.37 -11.06
CA ALA A 77 3.81 4.10 -12.01
C ALA A 77 3.40 3.08 -13.08
N SER A 78 2.68 2.02 -12.71
CA SER A 78 2.22 0.99 -13.66
C SER A 78 1.21 1.51 -14.70
N ARG A 79 0.54 2.64 -14.43
CA ARG A 79 -0.35 3.33 -15.38
C ARG A 79 0.37 4.33 -16.28
N HIS A 80 1.61 4.70 -15.96
CA HIS A 80 2.38 5.62 -16.79
C HIS A 80 2.96 4.89 -18.00
N LYS A 81 2.88 5.52 -19.18
CA LYS A 81 3.53 5.01 -20.38
C LYS A 81 5.05 5.06 -20.20
N LEU A 82 5.73 3.97 -20.56
CA LEU A 82 7.18 3.82 -20.43
C LEU A 82 8.01 4.85 -21.24
N TYR A 83 7.36 5.62 -22.12
CA TYR A 83 8.01 6.60 -23.00
C TYR A 83 8.83 7.66 -22.23
N TYR A 84 8.43 8.01 -21.01
CA TYR A 84 9.12 9.01 -20.18
C TYR A 84 10.31 8.46 -19.38
N TYR A 85 10.58 7.15 -19.45
CA TYR A 85 11.64 6.46 -18.71
C TYR A 85 12.80 6.00 -19.60
N ARG A 86 12.84 6.43 -20.86
CA ARG A 86 13.93 6.15 -21.81
C ARG A 86 14.88 7.34 -21.92
#